data_AF-A0A177G917-F1
#
_entry.id   AF-A0A177G917-F1
#
_cell.length_a   1.000
_cell.length_b   1.000
_cell.length_c   1.000
_cell.angle_alpha   90.00
_cell.angle_beta   90.00
_cell.angle_gamma   90.00
#
_symmetry.space_group_name_H-M   'P 1'
#
loop_
_entity.id
_entity.type
_entity.pdbx_description
1 polymer ?
#
loop_
_entity_poly.entity_id
_entity_poly.type
_entity_poly.pdbx_seq_one_letter_code
_entity_poly.pdbx_strand_id
1 'polypeptide(L)'
;MPVSFKKICKSCLGYFAAFVVLSGFYMSLAATLPLNSDSVSAVLEAQDILHGNVLLHGWDLSTEPYYVTEILPYVVMAGLAGWHLSFYYLVPAMLMAAMVLLAFRLCRVMAPRGAWFFLALVAAPTAFGVQVMLIPCIHMGAYVGVLACWLLIFAQTKRGESGSLGCVCRVAGPVRRQ
;
A
#
# COMPACT_ATOMS: atom_id res chain seq x y z
N MET A 1 12.97 16.39 -20.26
CA MET A 1 11.88 17.39 -20.10
C MET A 1 11.65 17.63 -18.62
N PRO A 2 11.73 18.86 -18.08
CA PRO A 2 11.52 19.08 -16.65
C PRO A 2 10.03 18.90 -16.33
N VAL A 3 9.70 17.80 -15.65
CA VAL A 3 8.35 17.60 -15.11
C VAL A 3 8.11 18.72 -14.10
N SER A 4 7.10 19.56 -14.34
CA SER A 4 6.83 20.72 -13.48
C SER A 4 6.61 20.27 -12.03
N PHE A 5 7.46 20.74 -11.12
CA PHE A 5 7.40 20.47 -9.68
C PHE A 5 5.99 20.68 -9.10
N LYS A 6 5.28 21.71 -9.57
CA LYS A 6 3.89 22.01 -9.19
C LYS A 6 2.91 20.88 -9.54
N LYS A 7 3.11 20.17 -10.65
CA LYS A 7 2.24 19.07 -11.11
C LYS A 7 2.44 17.81 -10.25
N ILE A 8 3.68 17.53 -9.86
CA ILE A 8 4.02 16.44 -8.94
C ILE A 8 3.38 16.70 -7.57
N CYS A 9 3.58 17.91 -7.03
CA CYS A 9 3.04 18.30 -5.73
C CYS A 9 1.50 18.18 -5.66
N LYS A 10 0.79 18.63 -6.72
CA LYS A 10 -0.67 18.49 -6.81
C LYS A 10 -1.12 17.03 -6.85
N SER A 11 -0.41 16.18 -7.59
CA SER A 11 -0.73 14.75 -7.65
C SER A 11 -0.51 14.09 -6.29
N CYS A 12 0.63 14.34 -5.64
CA CYS A 12 0.93 13.81 -4.31
C CYS A 12 -0.11 14.24 -3.29
N LEU A 13 -0.50 15.52 -3.29
CA LEU A 13 -1.55 16.04 -2.42
C LEU A 13 -2.90 15.35 -2.66
N GLY A 14 -3.25 15.11 -3.93
CA GLY A 14 -4.47 14.38 -4.29
C GLY A 14 -4.48 12.94 -3.76
N TYR A 15 -3.38 12.20 -3.92
CA TYR A 15 -3.26 10.83 -3.38
C TYR A 15 -3.30 10.83 -1.85
N PHE A 16 -2.64 11.78 -1.20
CA PHE A 16 -2.65 11.89 0.25
C PHE A 16 -4.06 12.20 0.79
N ALA A 17 -4.76 13.16 0.18
CA ALA A 17 -6.15 13.47 0.55
C ALA A 17 -7.07 12.26 0.35
N ALA A 18 -6.94 11.56 -0.79
CA ALA A 18 -7.71 10.33 -1.05
C ALA A 18 -7.39 9.24 -0.03
N PHE A 19 -6.13 9.08 0.37
CA PHE A 19 -5.72 8.12 1.39
C PHE A 19 -6.38 8.40 2.74
N VAL A 20 -6.39 9.65 3.18
CA VAL A 20 -7.03 10.05 4.44
C VAL A 20 -8.53 9.79 4.40
N VAL A 21 -9.21 10.19 3.31
CA VAL A 21 -10.66 10.00 3.15
C VAL A 21 -11.03 8.51 3.12
N LEU A 22 -10.34 7.71 2.32
CA LEU A 22 -10.60 6.26 2.25
C LEU A 22 -10.29 5.57 3.57
N SER A 23 -9.22 5.95 4.27
CA SER A 23 -8.89 5.39 5.58
C SER A 23 -10.00 5.68 6.60
N GLY A 24 -10.54 6.91 6.62
CA GLY A 24 -11.68 7.25 7.47
C GLY A 24 -12.94 6.46 7.12
N PHE A 25 -13.25 6.33 5.82
CA PHE A 25 -14.36 5.53 5.33
C PHE A 25 -14.23 4.05 5.75
N TYR A 26 -13.09 3.41 5.46
CA TYR A 26 -12.86 2.02 5.84
C TYR A 26 -12.81 1.82 7.34
N MET A 27 -12.29 2.77 8.11
CA MET A 27 -12.31 2.71 9.57
C MET A 27 -13.75 2.70 10.10
N SER A 28 -14.64 3.50 9.50
CA SER A 28 -16.06 3.51 9.89
C SER A 28 -16.74 2.15 9.64
N LEU A 29 -16.36 1.45 8.58
CA LEU A 29 -16.83 0.08 8.30
C LEU A 29 -16.19 -0.93 9.26
N ALA A 30 -14.88 -0.87 9.46
CA ALA A 30 -14.14 -1.75 10.36
C ALA A 30 -14.66 -1.67 11.80
N ALA A 31 -15.02 -0.47 12.26
CA ALA A 31 -15.56 -0.24 13.60
C ALA A 31 -16.90 -0.93 13.87
N THR A 32 -17.56 -1.47 12.85
CA THR A 32 -18.77 -2.30 13.01
C THR A 32 -18.46 -3.76 13.38
N LEU A 33 -17.20 -4.17 13.27
CA LEU A 33 -16.77 -5.54 13.52
C LEU A 33 -16.39 -5.77 14.99
N PRO A 34 -16.72 -6.94 15.54
CA PRO A 34 -16.26 -7.32 16.87
C PRO A 34 -14.75 -7.55 16.87
N LEU A 35 -14.14 -7.37 18.05
CA LEU A 35 -12.78 -7.81 18.29
C LEU A 35 -12.73 -9.34 18.28
N ASN A 36 -11.64 -9.91 17.76
CA ASN A 36 -11.36 -11.35 17.82
C ASN A 36 -9.93 -11.60 18.30
N SER A 37 -9.67 -12.81 18.81
CA SER A 37 -8.38 -13.18 19.41
C SER A 37 -7.21 -13.05 18.45
N ASP A 38 -7.39 -13.49 17.21
CA ASP A 38 -6.32 -13.59 16.22
C ASP A 38 -5.86 -12.18 15.83
N SER A 39 -6.82 -11.28 15.59
CA SER A 39 -6.57 -9.89 15.27
C SER A 39 -6.03 -9.07 16.46
N VAL A 40 -6.49 -9.35 17.68
CA VAL A 40 -5.98 -8.67 18.89
C VAL A 40 -4.53 -9.07 19.17
N SER A 41 -4.13 -10.29 18.81
CA SER A 41 -2.74 -10.75 18.98
C SER A 41 -1.74 -9.86 18.26
N ALA A 42 -1.97 -9.48 16.99
CA ALA A 42 -1.08 -8.56 16.28
C ALA A 42 -1.00 -7.16 16.92
N VAL A 43 -2.10 -6.70 17.52
CA VAL A 43 -2.11 -5.42 18.25
C VAL A 43 -1.24 -5.55 19.50
N LEU A 44 -1.39 -6.63 20.27
CA LEU A 44 -0.56 -6.86 21.46
C LEU A 44 0.92 -7.10 21.13
N GLU A 45 1.22 -7.80 20.04
CA GLU A 45 2.59 -7.94 19.52
C GLU A 45 3.21 -6.57 19.23
N ALA A 46 2.46 -5.67 18.57
CA ALA A 46 2.94 -4.30 18.33
C ALA A 46 3.16 -3.53 19.64
N GLN A 47 2.29 -3.72 20.63
CA GLN A 47 2.45 -3.12 21.95
C GLN A 47 3.73 -3.61 22.62
N ASP A 48 4.03 -4.91 22.54
CA ASP A 48 5.21 -5.49 23.18
C ASP A 48 6.51 -5.08 22.48
N ILE A 49 6.50 -4.96 21.15
CA ILE A 49 7.60 -4.36 20.38
C ILE A 49 7.90 -2.94 20.88
N LEU A 50 6.87 -2.13 21.12
CA LEU A 50 7.02 -0.76 21.65
C LEU A 50 7.60 -0.71 23.07
N HIS A 51 7.42 -1.77 23.86
CA HIS A 51 8.01 -1.91 25.20
C HIS A 51 9.42 -2.54 25.18
N GLY A 52 9.98 -2.78 23.99
CA GLY A 52 11.36 -3.24 23.81
C GLY A 52 11.51 -4.70 23.44
N ASN A 53 10.42 -5.48 23.38
CA ASN A 53 10.47 -6.86 22.89
C ASN A 53 10.43 -6.92 21.35
N VAL A 54 11.44 -6.32 20.71
CA VAL A 54 11.47 -6.18 19.25
C VAL A 54 11.41 -7.53 18.55
N LEU A 55 12.04 -8.56 19.09
CA LEU A 55 12.04 -9.90 18.49
C LEU A 55 10.88 -10.78 18.96
N LEU A 56 9.92 -10.22 19.72
CA LEU A 56 8.77 -10.95 20.28
C LEU A 56 9.20 -12.22 21.02
N HIS A 57 10.27 -12.15 21.81
CA HIS A 57 10.71 -13.27 22.64
C HIS A 57 9.61 -13.71 23.60
N GLY A 58 9.34 -15.02 23.64
CA GLY A 58 8.30 -15.60 24.49
C GLY A 58 6.90 -15.63 23.88
N TRP A 59 6.71 -15.07 22.68
CA TRP A 59 5.46 -15.22 21.92
C TRP A 59 5.40 -16.56 21.20
N ASP A 60 4.20 -17.14 21.16
CA ASP A 60 3.86 -18.23 20.25
C ASP A 60 3.33 -17.60 18.94
N LEU A 61 4.21 -17.50 17.95
CA LEU A 61 3.92 -16.81 16.70
C LEU A 61 3.24 -17.75 15.69
N SER A 62 2.42 -17.17 14.82
CA SER A 62 1.88 -17.89 13.67
C SER A 62 3.00 -18.49 12.80
N THR A 63 2.71 -19.58 12.10
CA THR A 63 3.63 -20.18 11.11
C THR A 63 4.04 -19.18 10.02
N GLU A 64 3.16 -18.23 9.71
CA GLU A 64 3.40 -17.14 8.78
C GLU A 64 3.31 -15.80 9.54
N PRO A 65 4.41 -15.33 10.16
CA PRO A 65 4.36 -14.17 11.04
C PRO A 65 4.06 -12.87 10.28
N TYR A 66 3.19 -12.05 10.85
CA TYR A 66 2.70 -10.79 10.27
C TYR A 66 3.62 -9.58 10.51
N TYR A 67 4.85 -9.85 10.95
CA TYR A 67 5.76 -8.89 11.59
C TYR A 67 5.98 -7.61 10.77
N VAL A 68 6.45 -7.73 9.53
CA VAL A 68 6.87 -6.56 8.74
C VAL A 68 5.68 -5.84 8.12
N THR A 69 4.73 -6.59 7.56
CA THR A 69 3.69 -6.01 6.70
C THR A 69 2.46 -5.57 7.47
N GLU A 70 2.12 -6.22 8.58
CA GLU A 70 0.93 -5.87 9.35
C GLU A 70 1.28 -5.23 10.69
N ILE A 71 2.21 -5.81 11.47
CA ILE A 71 2.49 -5.38 12.85
C ILE A 71 3.28 -4.08 12.88
N LEU A 72 4.31 -3.94 12.05
CA LEU A 72 5.15 -2.74 12.03
C LEU A 72 4.36 -1.43 11.78
N PRO A 73 3.33 -1.38 10.90
CA PRO A 73 2.40 -0.25 10.85
C PRO A 73 1.79 0.19 12.19
N TYR A 74 1.40 -0.75 13.06
CA TYR A 74 0.90 -0.43 14.40
C TYR A 74 2.00 0.16 15.26
N VAL A 75 3.20 -0.42 15.22
CA VAL A 75 4.38 0.08 15.97
C VAL A 75 4.68 1.53 15.58
N VAL A 76 4.69 1.84 14.27
CA VAL A 76 4.92 3.21 13.79
C VAL A 76 3.81 4.15 14.25
N MET A 77 2.54 3.77 14.08
CA MET A 77 1.41 4.63 14.45
C MET A 77 1.34 4.89 15.95
N ALA A 78 1.44 3.84 16.77
CA ALA A 78 1.39 3.96 18.22
C ALA A 78 2.67 4.59 18.80
N GLY A 79 3.84 4.38 18.19
CA GLY A 79 5.08 5.05 18.57
C GLY A 79 5.06 6.56 18.32
N LEU A 80 4.34 7.02 17.30
CA LEU A 80 4.21 8.44 16.96
C LEU A 80 3.05 9.15 17.70
N ALA A 81 1.90 8.48 17.84
CA ALA A 81 0.68 9.09 18.35
C ALA A 81 0.33 8.68 19.79
N GLY A 82 1.11 7.77 20.40
CA GLY A 82 0.76 7.11 21.65
C GLY A 82 -0.23 5.96 21.44
N TRP A 83 -0.31 5.04 22.40
CA TRP A 83 -1.14 3.85 22.31
C TRP A 83 -2.65 4.17 22.35
N HIS A 84 -3.43 3.60 21.42
CA HIS A 84 -4.89 3.72 21.43
C HIS A 84 -5.57 2.53 20.75
N LEU A 85 -6.70 2.06 21.32
CA LEU A 85 -7.44 0.91 20.80
C LEU A 85 -7.96 1.11 19.38
N SER A 86 -8.20 2.36 18.96
CA SER A 86 -8.68 2.65 17.60
C SER A 86 -7.72 2.20 16.50
N PHE A 87 -6.44 1.95 16.81
CA PHE A 87 -5.50 1.40 15.82
C PHE A 87 -5.92 0.04 15.31
N TYR A 88 -6.65 -0.75 16.12
CA TYR A 88 -7.26 -2.00 15.69
C TYR A 88 -8.06 -1.82 14.38
N TYR A 89 -8.82 -0.73 14.28
CA TYR A 89 -9.66 -0.42 13.12
C TYR A 89 -8.93 0.46 12.09
N LEU A 90 -8.11 1.41 12.55
CA LEU A 90 -7.47 2.40 11.68
C LEU A 90 -6.38 1.79 10.79
N VAL A 91 -5.53 0.92 11.33
CA VAL A 91 -4.42 0.34 10.57
C VAL A 91 -4.89 -0.53 9.40
N PRO A 92 -5.82 -1.49 9.56
CA PRO A 92 -6.31 -2.27 8.42
C PRO A 92 -7.05 -1.38 7.40
N ALA A 93 -7.76 -0.35 7.87
CA ALA A 93 -8.37 0.66 7.01
C ALA A 93 -7.33 1.43 6.17
N MET A 94 -6.20 1.83 6.77
CA MET A 94 -5.09 2.47 6.08
C MET A 94 -4.44 1.53 5.05
N LEU A 95 -4.23 0.26 5.40
CA LEU A 95 -3.67 -0.74 4.48
C LEU A 95 -4.59 -0.97 3.27
N MET A 96 -5.91 -1.06 3.49
CA MET A 96 -6.90 -1.15 2.42
C MET A 96 -6.90 0.11 1.53
N ALA A 97 -6.85 1.30 2.12
CA ALA A 97 -6.76 2.55 1.38
C ALA A 97 -5.48 2.62 0.52
N ALA A 98 -4.34 2.23 1.08
CA ALA A 98 -3.07 2.16 0.33
C ALA A 98 -3.17 1.16 -0.83
N MET A 99 -3.71 -0.03 -0.58
CA MET A 99 -3.87 -1.09 -1.58
C MET A 99 -4.73 -0.60 -2.76
N VAL A 100 -5.89 0.00 -2.49
CA VAL A 100 -6.78 0.56 -3.52
C VAL A 100 -6.10 1.66 -4.33
N LEU A 101 -5.39 2.58 -3.69
CA LEU A 101 -4.72 3.69 -4.37
C LEU A 101 -3.54 3.24 -5.22
N LEU A 102 -2.74 2.29 -4.74
CA LEU A 102 -1.64 1.70 -5.50
C LEU A 102 -2.16 0.90 -6.70
N ALA A 103 -3.22 0.10 -6.50
CA ALA A 103 -3.85 -0.64 -7.57
C ALA A 103 -4.45 0.32 -8.62
N PHE A 104 -5.10 1.40 -8.20
CA PHE A 104 -5.55 2.47 -9.09
C PHE A 104 -4.41 3.08 -9.89
N ARG A 105 -3.31 3.42 -9.22
CA ARG A 105 -2.12 3.96 -9.89
C ARG A 105 -1.57 2.99 -10.93
N LEU A 106 -1.53 1.69 -10.61
CA LEU A 106 -1.02 0.64 -11.48
C LEU A 106 -1.93 0.43 -12.69
N CYS A 107 -3.25 0.37 -12.50
CA CYS A 107 -4.21 0.29 -13.60
C CYS A 107 -4.12 1.49 -14.54
N ARG A 108 -3.88 2.71 -14.01
CA ARG A 108 -3.64 3.90 -14.83
C ARG A 108 -2.36 3.81 -15.67
N VAL A 109 -1.41 2.93 -15.34
CA VAL A 109 -0.17 2.71 -16.09
C VAL A 109 -0.29 1.55 -17.08
N MET A 110 -0.94 0.46 -16.69
CA MET A 110 -0.89 -0.81 -17.41
C MET A 110 -2.18 -1.20 -18.11
N ALA A 111 -3.33 -0.83 -17.54
CA ALA A 111 -4.59 -1.42 -17.93
C ALA A 111 -5.19 -0.70 -19.14
N PRO A 112 -5.98 -1.41 -19.98
CA PRO A 112 -6.75 -0.79 -21.05
C PRO A 112 -7.62 0.35 -20.53
N ARG A 113 -7.91 1.33 -21.38
CA ARG A 113 -8.80 2.45 -21.03
C ARG A 113 -10.13 1.89 -20.50
N GLY A 114 -10.50 2.30 -19.28
CA GLY A 114 -11.75 1.89 -18.63
C GLY A 114 -11.62 0.79 -17.57
N ALA A 115 -10.51 0.06 -17.51
CA ALA A 115 -10.31 -1.01 -16.52
C ALA A 115 -10.28 -0.53 -15.06
N TRP A 116 -10.11 0.78 -14.84
CA TRP A 116 -10.20 1.39 -13.52
C TRP A 116 -11.60 1.29 -12.90
N PHE A 117 -12.65 1.03 -13.68
CA PHE A 117 -13.99 0.83 -13.15
C PHE A 117 -14.06 -0.39 -12.21
N PHE A 118 -13.33 -1.46 -12.52
CA PHE A 118 -13.28 -2.66 -11.67
C PHE A 118 -12.62 -2.39 -10.30
N LEU A 119 -11.76 -1.36 -10.21
CA LEU A 119 -11.22 -0.93 -8.92
C LEU A 119 -12.27 -0.25 -8.04
N ALA A 120 -13.31 0.34 -8.61
CA ALA A 120 -14.41 0.87 -7.81
C ALA A 120 -15.14 -0.24 -7.06
N LEU A 121 -15.23 -1.45 -7.64
CA LEU A 121 -15.79 -2.62 -6.96
C LEU A 121 -14.91 -3.10 -5.79
N VAL A 122 -13.58 -3.07 -5.95
CA VAL A 122 -12.65 -3.42 -4.84
C VAL A 122 -12.67 -2.33 -3.76
N ALA A 123 -12.79 -1.07 -4.16
CA ALA A 123 -12.83 0.07 -3.25
C ALA A 123 -14.12 0.14 -2.41
N ALA A 124 -15.20 -0.52 -2.85
CA ALA A 124 -16.46 -0.59 -2.14
C ALA A 124 -16.68 -2.03 -1.63
N PRO A 125 -16.05 -2.42 -0.50
CA PRO A 125 -16.17 -3.78 0.01
C PRO A 125 -17.63 -4.12 0.34
N THR A 126 -18.02 -5.36 0.01
CA THR A 126 -19.31 -5.91 0.42
C THR A 126 -19.34 -6.14 1.94
N ALA A 127 -20.51 -6.44 2.52
CA ALA A 127 -20.61 -6.79 3.94
C ALA A 127 -19.65 -7.93 4.32
N PHE A 128 -19.57 -8.98 3.50
CA PHE A 128 -18.60 -10.05 3.67
C PHE A 128 -17.15 -9.57 3.48
N GLY A 129 -16.91 -8.71 2.47
CA GLY A 129 -15.60 -8.09 2.23
C GLY A 129 -15.07 -7.33 3.44
N VAL A 130 -15.92 -6.58 4.13
CA VAL A 130 -15.56 -5.87 5.37
C VAL A 130 -15.04 -6.85 6.43
N GLN A 131 -15.72 -7.99 6.62
CA GLN A 131 -15.34 -9.00 7.62
C GLN A 131 -13.99 -9.67 7.35
N VAL A 132 -13.57 -9.76 6.09
CA VAL A 132 -12.33 -10.48 5.71
C VAL A 132 -11.20 -9.57 5.26
N MET A 133 -11.46 -8.28 4.99
CA MET A 133 -10.47 -7.30 4.50
C MET A 133 -10.14 -6.18 5.48
N LEU A 134 -11.00 -5.92 6.47
CA LEU A 134 -10.87 -4.79 7.39
C LEU A 134 -10.63 -5.22 8.84
N ILE A 135 -9.94 -6.34 9.02
CA ILE A 135 -9.46 -6.84 10.31
C ILE A 135 -7.92 -6.93 10.30
N PRO A 136 -7.24 -6.89 11.45
CA PRO A 136 -5.83 -7.26 11.54
C PRO A 136 -5.58 -8.74 11.17
N CYS A 137 -4.36 -9.09 10.76
CA CYS A 137 -3.89 -10.46 10.49
C CYS A 137 -4.47 -11.16 9.24
N ILE A 138 -4.55 -10.45 8.12
CA ILE A 138 -5.10 -10.97 6.84
C ILE A 138 -4.18 -10.69 5.63
N HIS A 139 -2.91 -10.38 5.89
CA HIS A 139 -1.87 -10.09 4.90
C HIS A 139 -2.20 -8.90 3.96
N MET A 140 -2.94 -7.89 4.43
CA MET A 140 -3.27 -6.72 3.61
C MET A 140 -2.04 -5.89 3.26
N GLY A 141 -1.09 -5.75 4.19
CA GLY A 141 0.19 -5.11 3.96
C GLY A 141 1.06 -5.84 2.94
N ALA A 142 0.95 -7.16 2.82
CA ALA A 142 1.66 -7.91 1.78
C ALA A 142 1.18 -7.51 0.37
N TYR A 143 -0.14 -7.37 0.17
CA TYR A 143 -0.69 -6.87 -1.10
C TYR A 143 -0.23 -5.45 -1.41
N VAL A 144 -0.18 -4.57 -0.40
CA VAL A 144 0.38 -3.21 -0.54
C VAL A 144 1.84 -3.28 -1.02
N GLY A 145 2.66 -4.13 -0.38
CA GLY A 145 4.06 -4.34 -0.75
C GLY A 145 4.24 -4.82 -2.18
N VAL A 146 3.48 -5.83 -2.61
CA VAL A 146 3.53 -6.37 -3.98
C VAL A 146 3.18 -5.30 -5.01
N LEU A 147 2.13 -4.52 -4.79
CA LEU A 147 1.73 -3.44 -5.70
C LEU A 147 2.78 -2.32 -5.75
N ALA A 148 3.39 -1.98 -4.62
CA ALA A 148 4.50 -1.03 -4.56
C ALA A 148 5.71 -1.52 -5.36
N CYS A 149 6.10 -2.80 -5.20
CA CYS A 149 7.17 -3.43 -5.96
C CYS A 149 6.91 -3.36 -7.48
N TRP A 150 5.70 -3.68 -7.93
CA TRP A 150 5.34 -3.55 -9.34
C TRP A 150 5.50 -2.13 -9.86
N LEU A 151 5.01 -1.12 -9.12
CA LEU A 151 5.16 0.28 -9.51
C LEU A 151 6.62 0.71 -9.58
N LEU A 152 7.47 0.24 -8.67
CA LEU A 152 8.91 0.51 -8.69
C LEU A 152 9.58 -0.10 -9.92
N ILE A 153 9.27 -1.36 -10.23
CA ILE A 153 9.77 -2.05 -11.44
C ILE A 153 9.39 -1.25 -12.70
N PHE A 154 8.12 -0.87 -12.85
CA PHE A 154 7.69 -0.07 -14.02
C PHE A 154 8.33 1.32 -14.07
N ALA A 155 8.58 1.94 -12.92
CA ALA A 155 9.28 3.21 -12.87
C ALA A 155 10.77 3.09 -13.27
N GLN A 156 11.38 1.91 -13.09
CA GLN A 156 12.73 1.62 -13.56
C GLN A 156 12.76 1.32 -15.06
N THR A 157 11.85 0.48 -15.57
CA THR A 157 11.79 0.12 -17.00
C THR A 157 11.63 1.35 -17.89
N LYS A 158 10.72 2.28 -17.54
CA LYS A 158 10.53 3.54 -18.29
C LYS A 158 11.77 4.44 -18.29
N ARG A 159 12.56 4.44 -17.21
CA ARG A 159 13.82 5.18 -17.16
C ARG A 159 14.89 4.53 -18.04
N GLY A 160 14.96 3.20 -18.07
CA GLY A 160 15.86 2.44 -18.95
C GLY A 160 15.57 2.69 -20.43
N GLU A 161 14.30 2.67 -20.84
CA GLU A 161 13.90 3.01 -22.22
C GLU A 161 14.24 4.45 -22.60
N SER A 162 13.96 5.43 -21.72
CA SER A 162 14.37 6.83 -21.95
C SER A 162 15.89 7.02 -21.96
N GLY A 163 16.64 6.20 -21.22
CA GLY A 163 18.11 6.23 -21.19
C GLY A 163 18.74 5.59 -22.44
N SER A 164 18.15 4.51 -22.98
CA SER A 164 18.66 3.85 -24.19
C SER A 164 18.31 4.65 -25.46
N LEU A 165 17.15 5.33 -25.49
CA LEU A 165 16.78 6.27 -26.57
C LEU A 165 17.71 7.51 -26.63
N GLY A 166 18.47 7.81 -25.57
CA GLY A 166 19.53 8.83 -25.59
C GLY A 166 20.86 8.35 -26.19
N CYS A 167 21.08 7.03 -26.29
CA CYS A 167 22.34 6.44 -26.76
C CYS A 167 22.27 5.89 -28.20
N VAL A 168 21.08 5.62 -28.74
CA VAL A 168 20.92 5.02 -30.07
C VAL A 168 20.88 6.03 -31.24
N CYS A 169 20.98 7.34 -30.98
CA CYS A 169 21.05 8.36 -32.06
C CYS A 169 22.48 8.67 -32.56
N ARG A 170 23.50 7.87 -32.25
CA ARG A 170 24.85 8.09 -32.78
C ARG A 170 25.43 6.77 -33.27
N VAL A 171 25.42 6.59 -34.61
CA VAL A 171 26.11 5.57 -35.45
C VAL A 171 25.11 4.84 -36.35
N ALA A 172 24.69 5.50 -37.42
CA ALA A 172 24.42 4.88 -38.72
C ALA A 172 24.41 6.00 -39.76
N GLY A 173 25.59 6.28 -40.33
CA GLY A 173 25.74 7.23 -41.44
C GLY A 173 25.07 6.74 -42.72
N PRO A 174 24.88 7.62 -43.72
CA PRO A 174 24.19 7.27 -44.95
C PRO A 174 25.00 6.24 -45.75
N VAL A 175 24.43 5.06 -45.97
CA VAL A 175 24.93 4.07 -46.92
C VAL A 175 24.70 4.63 -48.33
N ARG A 176 25.77 5.14 -48.95
CA ARG A 176 25.81 5.45 -50.39
C ARG A 176 25.70 4.14 -51.16
N ARG A 177 24.66 4.00 -51.99
CA ARG A 177 24.61 2.97 -53.04
C ARG A 177 25.41 3.49 -54.24
N GLN A 178 26.42 2.73 -54.63
CA GLN A 178 26.93 2.71 -56.00
C GLN A 178 26.08 1.74 -56.82
#